data_AF-A0A8T1X480-F1
#
_entry.id   AF-A0A8T1X480-F1
#
_cell.length_a   1.000
_cell.length_b   1.000
_cell.length_c   1.000
_cell.angle_alpha   90.00
_cell.angle_beta   90.00
_cell.angle_gamma   90.00
#
_symmetry.space_group_name_H-M   'P 1'
#
loop_
_entity.id
_entity.type
_entity.pdbx_description
1 polymer ?
#
loop_
_entity_poly.entity_id
_entity_poly.type
_entity_poly.pdbx_seq_one_letter_code
_entity_poly.pdbx_strand_id
1 'polypeptide(L)'
;MIERSREQEDPEREVKQSLELFEILKRRSPQDADTFQVAFGIAQIYDGQLDDMEAAVTYYEEAMVILDTITTEATAWEAYMRVTTLGALAICYENLDQLEEADKYFNRAISAYEQHCDQATTSDTDEEDASETDLSLLADLNASAAMVYYHYAGSLLPQADWEEVRNLTEAALMLAENSSMPSEDLEELQRCVHDLWLDMESKER
;
A
#
# COMPACT_ATOMS: atom_id res chain seq x y z
N MET A 1 5.85 43.97 -6.83
CA MET A 1 6.43 42.87 -7.64
C MET A 1 7.06 41.86 -6.67
N ILE A 2 6.23 41.27 -5.79
CA ILE A 2 6.63 40.26 -4.81
C ILE A 2 5.47 39.27 -4.78
N GLU A 3 5.31 38.55 -5.88
CA GLU A 3 4.35 37.47 -6.06
C GLU A 3 5.05 36.49 -6.99
N ARG A 4 5.05 35.21 -6.59
CA ARG A 4 5.64 34.04 -7.27
C ARG A 4 7.05 33.63 -6.81
N SER A 5 7.15 33.28 -5.53
CA SER A 5 7.99 32.16 -5.09
C SER A 5 7.13 31.19 -4.29
N ARG A 6 5.99 30.80 -4.87
CA ARG A 6 5.47 29.45 -4.63
C ARG A 6 6.52 28.54 -5.24
N GLU A 7 7.33 27.93 -4.39
CA GLU A 7 8.16 26.79 -4.74
C GLU A 7 7.28 25.84 -5.54
N GLN A 8 7.54 25.72 -6.83
CA GLN A 8 7.11 24.54 -7.56
C GLN A 8 7.90 23.40 -6.94
N GLU A 9 7.19 22.43 -6.37
CA GLU A 9 7.68 21.08 -6.08
C GLU A 9 8.35 20.58 -7.36
N ASP A 10 9.68 20.55 -7.33
CA ASP A 10 10.50 20.04 -8.42
C ASP A 10 10.82 18.59 -8.04
N PRO A 11 10.07 17.59 -8.55
CA PRO A 11 10.22 16.20 -8.14
C PRO A 11 11.63 15.68 -8.43
N GLU A 12 12.30 16.20 -9.46
CA GLU A 12 13.70 15.86 -9.75
C GLU A 12 14.65 16.35 -8.65
N ARG A 13 14.37 17.53 -8.08
CA ARG A 13 15.14 18.05 -6.95
C ARG A 13 14.84 17.28 -5.67
N GLU A 14 13.58 16.94 -5.42
CA GLU A 14 13.16 16.18 -4.25
C GLU A 14 13.80 14.79 -4.25
N VAL A 15 13.66 14.03 -5.35
CA VAL A 15 14.24 12.69 -5.46
C VAL A 15 15.76 12.74 -5.30
N LYS A 16 16.43 13.76 -5.88
CA LYS A 16 17.88 13.94 -5.72
C LYS A 16 18.27 14.12 -4.24
N GLN A 17 17.54 14.94 -3.50
CA GLN A 17 17.81 15.16 -2.08
C GLN A 17 17.58 13.89 -1.25
N SER A 18 16.50 13.18 -1.54
CA SER A 18 16.17 11.90 -0.89
C SER A 18 17.23 10.84 -1.17
N LEU A 19 17.75 10.74 -2.39
CA LEU A 19 18.85 9.84 -2.76
C LEU A 19 20.15 10.17 -2.01
N GLU A 20 20.50 11.46 -1.90
CA GLU A 20 21.68 11.89 -1.12
C GLU A 20 21.55 11.49 0.36
N LEU A 21 20.35 11.64 0.94
CA LEU A 21 20.06 11.22 2.31
C LEU A 21 20.13 9.70 2.46
N PHE A 22 19.52 8.96 1.52
CA PHE A 22 19.51 7.51 1.50
C PHE A 22 20.92 6.93 1.54
N GLU A 23 21.84 7.46 0.73
CA GLU A 23 23.25 7.06 0.73
C GLU A 23 23.98 7.35 2.05
N ILE A 24 23.59 8.40 2.77
CA ILE A 24 24.13 8.69 4.10
C ILE A 24 23.61 7.68 5.13
N LEU A 25 22.30 7.41 5.13
CA LEU A 25 21.65 6.49 6.05
C LEU A 25 22.10 5.05 5.84
N LYS A 26 22.15 4.58 4.58
CA LYS A 26 22.61 3.23 4.23
C LYS A 26 24.02 2.92 4.73
N ARG A 27 24.88 3.94 4.86
CA ARG A 27 26.24 3.78 5.43
C ARG A 27 26.28 3.79 6.96
N ARG A 28 25.30 4.39 7.62
CA ARG A 28 25.30 4.60 9.08
C ARG A 28 24.42 3.59 9.81
N SER A 29 23.25 3.32 9.26
CA SER A 29 22.16 2.55 9.86
C SER A 29 21.37 1.83 8.75
N PRO A 30 22.00 0.90 8.00
CA PRO A 30 21.36 0.27 6.84
C PRO A 30 20.09 -0.53 7.13
N GLN A 31 19.87 -0.91 8.39
CA GLN A 31 18.78 -1.79 8.83
C GLN A 31 17.96 -1.06 9.91
N ASP A 32 17.41 0.09 9.55
CA ASP A 32 16.72 0.99 10.46
C ASP A 32 15.47 1.59 9.80
N ALA A 33 14.46 1.92 10.62
CA ALA A 33 13.18 2.46 10.17
C ALA A 33 13.33 3.76 9.37
N ASP A 34 14.30 4.63 9.71
CA ASP A 34 14.55 5.86 8.95
C ASP A 34 15.06 5.54 7.53
N THR A 35 15.93 4.53 7.41
CA THR A 35 16.48 4.09 6.11
C THR A 35 15.38 3.48 5.25
N PHE A 36 14.48 2.69 5.86
CA PHE A 36 13.28 2.20 5.20
C PHE A 36 12.41 3.36 4.70
N GLN A 37 12.08 4.32 5.56
CA GLN A 37 11.17 5.42 5.25
C GLN A 37 11.69 6.26 4.08
N VAL A 38 13.01 6.50 4.01
CA VAL A 38 13.62 7.23 2.90
C VAL A 38 13.59 6.42 1.61
N ALA A 39 13.87 5.11 1.63
CA ALA A 39 13.75 4.26 0.45
C ALA A 39 12.32 4.24 -0.09
N PHE A 40 11.35 4.04 0.80
CA PHE A 40 9.92 4.05 0.48
C PHE A 40 9.50 5.41 -0.11
N GLY A 41 9.92 6.52 0.50
CA GLY A 41 9.63 7.86 -0.01
C GLY A 41 10.24 8.14 -1.39
N ILE A 42 11.47 7.67 -1.66
CA ILE A 42 12.06 7.75 -3.00
C ILE A 42 11.18 7.02 -4.02
N ALA A 43 10.71 5.82 -3.69
CA ALA A 43 9.86 5.03 -4.56
C ALA A 43 8.53 5.75 -4.85
N GLN A 44 7.90 6.35 -3.84
CA GLN A 44 6.67 7.14 -4.01
C GLN A 44 6.86 8.36 -4.93
N ILE A 45 8.02 9.01 -4.90
CA ILE A 45 8.31 10.13 -5.82
C ILE A 45 8.41 9.61 -7.27
N TYR A 46 9.08 8.47 -7.47
CA TYR A 46 9.18 7.86 -8.79
C TYR A 46 7.83 7.41 -9.35
N ASP A 47 7.03 6.73 -8.53
CA ASP A 47 5.69 6.23 -8.86
C ASP A 47 4.70 7.37 -9.11
N GLY A 48 4.53 8.27 -8.14
CA GLY A 48 3.43 9.26 -8.16
C GLY A 48 3.76 10.59 -8.84
N GLN A 49 5.05 10.98 -8.93
CA GLN A 49 5.43 12.31 -9.44
C GLN A 49 6.24 12.26 -10.74
N LEU A 50 7.07 11.23 -10.92
CA LEU A 50 7.94 11.11 -12.08
C LEU A 50 7.45 10.09 -13.12
N ASP A 51 6.45 9.27 -12.79
CA ASP A 51 5.90 8.22 -13.65
C ASP A 51 6.99 7.24 -14.15
N ASP A 52 7.96 6.92 -13.28
CA ASP A 52 9.07 6.00 -13.56
C ASP A 52 8.92 4.74 -12.70
N MET A 53 8.08 3.83 -13.18
CA MET A 53 7.74 2.60 -12.46
C MET A 53 8.94 1.66 -12.29
N GLU A 54 9.90 1.65 -13.23
CA GLU A 54 11.12 0.83 -13.10
C GLU A 54 11.99 1.30 -11.92
N ALA A 55 12.14 2.61 -11.77
CA ALA A 55 12.82 3.20 -10.63
C ALA A 55 12.02 2.99 -9.33
N ALA A 56 10.70 3.18 -9.36
CA ALA A 56 9.83 2.95 -8.21
C ALA A 56 9.95 1.52 -7.67
N VAL A 57 9.84 0.50 -8.55
CA VAL A 57 10.02 -0.91 -8.19
C VAL A 57 11.37 -1.13 -7.52
N THR A 58 12.44 -0.58 -8.10
CA THR A 58 13.80 -0.74 -7.54
C THR A 58 13.87 -0.26 -6.08
N TYR A 59 13.27 0.90 -5.77
CA TYR A 59 13.32 1.46 -4.42
C TYR A 59 12.28 0.85 -3.46
N TYR A 60 11.11 0.43 -3.94
CA TYR A 60 10.17 -0.32 -3.11
C TYR A 60 10.72 -1.71 -2.74
N GLU A 61 11.41 -2.40 -3.66
CA GLU A 61 12.08 -3.67 -3.35
C GLU A 61 13.24 -3.48 -2.36
N GLU A 62 14.03 -2.41 -2.51
CA GLU A 62 15.07 -2.05 -1.54
C GLU A 62 14.46 -1.73 -0.17
N ALA A 63 13.36 -0.97 -0.12
CA ALA A 63 12.63 -0.72 1.11
C ALA A 63 12.15 -2.04 1.74
N MET A 64 11.64 -2.97 0.94
CA MET A 64 11.22 -4.28 1.44
C MET A 64 12.36 -5.09 2.05
N VAL A 65 13.53 -5.10 1.42
CA VAL A 65 14.73 -5.75 1.97
C VAL A 65 15.12 -5.13 3.31
N ILE A 66 15.03 -3.80 3.44
CA ILE A 66 15.32 -3.12 4.71
C ILE A 66 14.27 -3.51 5.77
N LEU A 67 12.98 -3.48 5.43
CA LEU A 67 11.91 -3.84 6.36
C LEU A 67 12.07 -5.25 6.91
N ASP A 68 12.42 -6.21 6.05
CA ASP A 68 12.70 -7.61 6.44
C ASP A 68 13.90 -7.77 7.38
N THR A 69 14.78 -6.77 7.46
CA THR A 69 15.92 -6.78 8.39
C THR A 69 15.65 -6.11 9.73
N ILE A 70 14.62 -5.25 9.81
CA ILE A 70 14.22 -4.56 11.04
C ILE A 70 13.49 -5.53 12.00
N THR A 71 12.98 -6.66 11.48
CA THR A 71 12.09 -7.59 12.18
C THR A 71 12.58 -7.99 13.57
N THR A 72 11.89 -7.51 14.61
CA THR A 72 12.02 -8.03 15.98
C THR A 72 10.67 -8.33 16.64
N GLU A 73 9.56 -7.67 16.26
CA GLU A 73 8.20 -7.88 16.80
C GLU A 73 7.13 -7.52 15.75
N ALA A 74 6.01 -8.27 15.70
CA ALA A 74 4.89 -8.05 14.75
C ALA A 74 4.06 -6.81 15.12
N THR A 75 4.64 -5.62 14.94
CA THR A 75 4.00 -4.33 15.27
C THR A 75 2.98 -3.90 14.20
N ALA A 76 2.01 -3.07 14.59
CA ALA A 76 1.07 -2.46 13.65
C ALA A 76 1.78 -1.61 12.58
N TRP A 77 2.86 -0.91 12.95
CA TRP A 77 3.69 -0.16 12.01
C TRP A 77 4.33 -1.06 10.95
N GLU A 78 4.91 -2.20 11.35
CA GLU A 78 5.52 -3.13 10.40
C GLU A 78 4.47 -3.68 9.44
N ALA A 79 3.32 -4.13 9.96
CA ALA A 79 2.24 -4.65 9.14
C ALA A 79 1.75 -3.61 8.14
N TYR A 80 1.52 -2.38 8.60
CA TYR A 80 1.14 -1.25 7.75
C TYR A 80 2.15 -1.00 6.64
N MET A 81 3.43 -0.81 6.98
CA MET A 81 4.49 -0.56 5.98
C MET A 81 4.65 -1.73 5.00
N ARG A 82 4.53 -2.97 5.48
CA ARG A 82 4.64 -4.17 4.64
C ARG A 82 3.50 -4.27 3.63
N VAL A 83 2.25 -4.13 4.08
CA VAL A 83 1.06 -4.19 3.19
C VAL A 83 1.10 -3.06 2.17
N THR A 84 1.40 -1.83 2.61
CA THR A 84 1.49 -0.67 1.72
C THR A 84 2.58 -0.84 0.66
N THR A 85 3.78 -1.30 1.05
CA THR A 85 4.89 -1.47 0.10
C THR A 85 4.64 -2.59 -0.89
N LEU A 86 4.06 -3.72 -0.44
CA LEU A 86 3.69 -4.83 -1.33
C LEU A 86 2.57 -4.42 -2.30
N GLY A 87 1.58 -3.65 -1.84
CA GLY A 87 0.51 -3.12 -2.69
C GLY A 87 1.04 -2.16 -3.76
N ALA A 88 1.94 -1.26 -3.38
CA ALA A 88 2.57 -0.33 -4.33
C ALA A 88 3.42 -1.07 -5.39
N LEU A 89 4.16 -2.11 -4.99
CA LEU A 89 4.88 -2.98 -5.92
C LEU A 89 3.92 -3.65 -6.92
N ALA A 90 2.78 -4.17 -6.44
CA ALA A 90 1.80 -4.80 -7.29
C ALA A 90 1.28 -3.83 -8.37
N ILE A 91 0.93 -2.61 -7.97
CA ILE A 91 0.48 -1.54 -8.88
C ILE A 91 1.58 -1.14 -9.87
N CYS A 92 2.83 -0.99 -9.42
CA CYS A 92 3.95 -0.68 -10.31
C CYS A 92 4.15 -1.77 -11.37
N TYR A 93 4.11 -3.05 -10.97
CA TYR A 93 4.22 -4.18 -11.90
C TYR A 93 3.02 -4.26 -12.85
N GLU A 94 1.81 -3.92 -12.39
CA GLU A 94 0.62 -3.81 -13.25
C GLU A 94 0.81 -2.71 -14.31
N ASN A 95 1.28 -1.52 -13.90
CA ASN A 95 1.57 -0.40 -14.80
C ASN A 95 2.69 -0.71 -15.81
N LEU A 96 3.57 -1.66 -15.50
CA LEU A 96 4.61 -2.19 -16.38
C LEU A 96 4.13 -3.34 -17.28
N ASP A 97 2.83 -3.65 -17.28
CA ASP A 97 2.22 -4.81 -17.97
C ASP A 97 2.80 -6.17 -17.53
N GLN A 98 3.41 -6.25 -16.34
CA GLN A 98 3.99 -7.46 -15.76
C GLN A 98 3.00 -8.17 -14.82
N LEU A 99 1.87 -8.61 -15.39
CA LEU A 99 0.72 -9.12 -14.64
C LEU A 99 1.04 -10.31 -13.72
N GLU A 100 1.96 -11.20 -14.09
CA GLU A 100 2.37 -12.32 -13.24
C GLU A 100 3.12 -11.87 -11.98
N GLU A 101 3.85 -10.75 -12.03
CA GLU A 101 4.51 -10.19 -10.85
C GLU A 101 3.52 -9.38 -10.02
N ALA A 102 2.64 -8.61 -10.65
CA ALA A 102 1.56 -7.89 -9.97
C ALA A 102 0.70 -8.84 -9.12
N ASP A 103 0.25 -9.95 -9.71
CA ASP A 103 -0.51 -11.01 -9.03
C ASP A 103 0.21 -11.55 -7.79
N LYS A 104 1.50 -11.87 -7.90
CA LYS A 104 2.31 -12.33 -6.76
C LYS A 104 2.36 -11.29 -5.65
N TYR A 105 2.53 -10.01 -5.98
CA TYR A 105 2.64 -8.95 -4.99
C TYR A 105 1.30 -8.62 -4.33
N PHE A 106 0.19 -8.64 -5.06
CA PHE A 106 -1.16 -8.53 -4.47
C PHE A 106 -1.41 -9.66 -3.47
N ASN A 107 -1.17 -10.91 -3.87
CA ASN A 107 -1.33 -12.06 -2.98
C ASN A 107 -0.44 -11.99 -1.74
N ARG A 108 0.81 -11.51 -1.89
CA ARG A 108 1.72 -11.29 -0.75
C ARG A 108 1.22 -10.20 0.19
N ALA A 109 0.68 -9.10 -0.33
CA ALA A 109 0.11 -8.01 0.47
C ALA A 109 -1.09 -8.49 1.29
N ILE A 110 -2.02 -9.20 0.65
CA ILE A 110 -3.18 -9.82 1.30
C ILE A 110 -2.74 -10.82 2.38
N SER A 111 -1.81 -11.71 2.05
CA SER A 111 -1.28 -12.69 3.01
C SER A 111 -0.62 -12.03 4.23
N ALA A 112 0.09 -10.91 4.04
CA ALA A 112 0.71 -10.17 5.13
C ALA A 112 -0.33 -9.52 6.04
N TYR A 113 -1.41 -8.97 5.48
CA TYR A 113 -2.54 -8.44 6.22
C TYR A 113 -3.22 -9.53 7.08
N GLU A 114 -3.60 -10.66 6.45
CA GLU A 114 -4.27 -11.78 7.13
C GLU A 114 -3.42 -12.35 8.27
N GLN A 115 -2.11 -12.52 8.05
CA GLN A 115 -1.19 -12.98 9.10
C GLN A 115 -1.14 -12.05 10.30
N HIS A 116 -1.20 -10.73 10.09
CA HIS A 116 -1.25 -9.76 11.17
C HIS A 116 -2.57 -9.88 11.97
N CYS A 117 -3.70 -10.00 11.29
CA CYS A 117 -5.01 -10.19 11.94
C CYS A 117 -5.09 -11.49 12.76
N ASP A 118 -4.57 -12.60 12.21
CA ASP A 118 -4.51 -13.88 12.92
C ASP A 118 -3.65 -13.77 14.18
N GLN A 119 -2.49 -13.15 14.09
CA GLN A 119 -1.60 -12.93 15.24
C GLN A 119 -2.27 -12.06 16.31
N ALA A 120 -2.93 -10.96 15.92
CA ALA A 120 -3.68 -10.11 16.83
C ALA A 120 -4.79 -10.90 17.56
N THR A 121 -5.51 -11.76 16.85
CA THR A 121 -6.59 -12.58 17.43
C THR A 121 -6.08 -13.65 18.40
N THR A 122 -4.87 -14.18 18.19
CA THR A 122 -4.24 -15.17 19.09
C THR A 122 -3.52 -14.57 20.29
N SER A 123 -3.29 -13.25 20.27
CA SER A 123 -2.68 -12.53 21.37
C SER A 123 -3.77 -12.23 22.40
N ASP A 124 -3.71 -12.83 23.60
CA ASP A 124 -4.59 -12.51 24.74
C ASP A 124 -4.37 -11.07 25.28
N THR A 125 -3.90 -10.13 24.45
CA THR A 125 -3.83 -8.71 24.77
C THR A 125 -5.26 -8.18 24.79
N ASP A 126 -5.76 -7.88 25.98
CA ASP A 126 -7.00 -7.12 26.17
C ASP A 126 -6.96 -5.91 25.22
N GLU A 127 -7.87 -5.86 24.24
CA GLU A 127 -7.99 -4.79 23.24
C GLU A 127 -8.09 -3.37 23.88
N GLU A 128 -8.34 -3.31 25.20
CA GLU A 128 -8.42 -2.10 26.00
C GLU A 128 -7.07 -1.41 26.30
N ASP A 129 -5.90 -2.03 26.01
CA ASP A 129 -4.57 -1.43 26.29
C ASP A 129 -3.76 -1.09 25.03
N ALA A 130 -4.37 -1.15 23.84
CA ALA A 130 -3.72 -0.70 22.61
C ALA A 130 -3.47 0.81 22.67
N SER A 131 -2.25 1.25 22.32
CA SER A 131 -1.95 2.68 22.32
C SER A 131 -2.75 3.40 21.24
N GLU A 132 -3.03 4.69 21.44
CA GLU A 132 -3.70 5.53 20.42
C GLU A 132 -2.94 5.52 19.08
N THR A 133 -1.60 5.36 19.14
CA THR A 133 -0.73 5.21 17.97
C THR A 133 -0.95 3.88 17.25
N ASP A 134 -1.10 2.78 17.98
CA ASP A 134 -1.39 1.47 17.38
C ASP A 134 -2.78 1.47 16.74
N LEU A 135 -3.78 2.09 17.37
CA LEU A 135 -5.13 2.17 16.80
C LEU A 135 -5.16 2.98 15.49
N SER A 136 -4.41 4.08 15.41
CA SER A 136 -4.27 4.85 14.16
C SER A 136 -3.59 4.02 13.06
N LEU A 137 -2.51 3.33 13.37
CA LEU A 137 -1.78 2.50 12.40
C LEU A 137 -2.63 1.31 11.91
N LEU A 138 -3.46 0.73 12.78
CA LEU A 138 -4.42 -0.31 12.38
C LEU A 138 -5.48 0.24 11.42
N ALA A 139 -5.95 1.47 11.64
CA ALA A 139 -6.87 2.14 10.72
C ALA A 139 -6.21 2.42 9.35
N ASP A 140 -4.93 2.85 9.35
CA ASP A 140 -4.14 3.06 8.13
C ASP A 140 -3.83 1.75 7.39
N LEU A 141 -3.57 0.68 8.14
CA LEU A 141 -3.41 -0.68 7.62
C LEU A 141 -4.69 -1.15 6.94
N ASN A 142 -5.86 -0.98 7.56
CA ASN A 142 -7.14 -1.33 6.95
C ASN A 142 -7.40 -0.51 5.67
N ALA A 143 -7.02 0.77 5.64
CA ALA A 143 -7.20 1.61 4.44
C ALA A 143 -6.32 1.09 3.29
N SER A 144 -5.08 0.71 3.61
CA SER A 144 -4.13 0.19 2.62
C SER A 144 -4.53 -1.20 2.12
N ALA A 145 -4.98 -2.06 3.03
CA ALA A 145 -5.54 -3.36 2.67
C ALA A 145 -6.77 -3.18 1.77
N ALA A 146 -7.71 -2.29 2.10
CA ALA A 146 -8.87 -2.00 1.26
C ALA A 146 -8.47 -1.66 -0.18
N MET A 147 -7.48 -0.78 -0.36
CA MET A 147 -6.95 -0.43 -1.68
C MET A 147 -6.29 -1.62 -2.39
N VAL A 148 -5.50 -2.44 -1.69
CA VAL A 148 -4.89 -3.66 -2.24
C VAL A 148 -5.97 -4.61 -2.78
N TYR A 149 -7.01 -4.91 -1.97
CA TYR A 149 -8.10 -5.79 -2.39
C TYR A 149 -8.86 -5.22 -3.59
N TYR A 150 -9.15 -3.91 -3.59
CA TYR A 150 -9.84 -3.24 -4.68
C TYR A 150 -9.04 -3.26 -6.00
N HIS A 151 -7.75 -2.92 -5.95
CA HIS A 151 -6.89 -2.95 -7.13
C HIS A 151 -6.68 -4.37 -7.65
N TYR A 152 -6.50 -5.34 -6.76
CA TYR A 152 -6.37 -6.74 -7.16
C TYR A 152 -7.63 -7.22 -7.88
N ALA A 153 -8.82 -6.90 -7.35
CA ALA A 153 -10.08 -7.19 -8.04
C ALA A 153 -10.14 -6.56 -9.45
N GLY A 154 -9.67 -5.32 -9.59
CA GLY A 154 -9.53 -4.64 -10.88
C GLY A 154 -8.64 -5.41 -11.87
N SER A 155 -7.49 -5.88 -11.41
CA SER A 155 -6.52 -6.64 -12.21
C SER A 155 -7.07 -8.00 -12.71
N LEU A 156 -8.07 -8.56 -12.02
CA LEU A 156 -8.71 -9.83 -12.37
C LEU A 156 -9.91 -9.67 -13.33
N LEU A 157 -10.42 -8.45 -13.55
CA LEU A 157 -11.54 -8.20 -14.47
C LEU A 157 -11.33 -8.77 -15.89
N PRO A 158 -10.13 -8.70 -16.50
CA PRO A 158 -9.88 -9.30 -17.81
C PRO A 158 -9.95 -10.83 -17.82
N GLN A 159 -9.69 -11.47 -16.68
CA GLN A 159 -9.68 -12.92 -16.51
C GLN A 159 -11.10 -13.49 -16.27
N ALA A 160 -12.07 -12.61 -16.00
CA ALA A 160 -13.48 -12.93 -15.77
C ALA A 160 -13.75 -13.89 -14.59
N ASP A 161 -12.90 -13.87 -13.57
CA ASP A 161 -13.17 -14.54 -12.29
C ASP A 161 -14.12 -13.68 -11.43
N TRP A 162 -15.40 -13.68 -11.80
CA TRP A 162 -16.40 -12.82 -11.19
C TRP A 162 -16.70 -13.16 -9.73
N GLU A 163 -16.50 -14.42 -9.32
CA GLU A 163 -16.68 -14.82 -7.92
C GLU A 163 -15.54 -14.26 -7.05
N GLU A 164 -14.30 -14.39 -7.51
CA GLU A 164 -13.14 -13.83 -6.81
C GLU A 164 -13.20 -12.30 -6.76
N VAL A 165 -13.54 -11.64 -7.88
CA VAL A 165 -13.73 -10.18 -7.94
C VAL A 165 -14.80 -9.71 -6.94
N ARG A 166 -15.91 -10.44 -6.80
CA ARG A 166 -16.95 -10.11 -5.81
C ARG A 166 -16.39 -10.23 -4.39
N ASN A 167 -15.74 -11.34 -4.06
CA ASN A 167 -15.20 -11.56 -2.72
C ASN A 167 -14.16 -10.49 -2.34
N LEU A 168 -13.26 -10.14 -3.28
CA LEU A 168 -12.24 -9.11 -3.06
C LEU A 168 -12.86 -7.73 -2.86
N THR A 169 -13.87 -7.37 -3.65
CA THR A 169 -14.54 -6.06 -3.52
C THR A 169 -15.41 -5.96 -2.27
N GLU A 170 -16.03 -7.05 -1.82
CA GLU A 170 -16.72 -7.12 -0.52
C GLU A 170 -15.73 -6.91 0.65
N ALA A 171 -14.57 -7.58 0.60
CA ALA A 171 -13.51 -7.39 1.57
C ALA A 171 -12.96 -5.95 1.57
N ALA A 172 -12.75 -5.36 0.38
CA ALA A 172 -12.29 -3.98 0.24
C ALA A 172 -13.24 -2.99 0.94
N LEU A 173 -14.55 -3.13 0.76
CA LEU A 173 -15.54 -2.26 1.40
C LEU A 173 -15.55 -2.43 2.92
N MET A 174 -15.56 -3.68 3.41
CA MET A 174 -15.51 -3.97 4.84
C MET A 174 -14.29 -3.36 5.52
N LEU A 175 -13.13 -3.43 4.86
CA LEU A 175 -11.89 -2.85 5.36
C LEU A 175 -11.93 -1.32 5.34
N ALA A 176 -12.38 -0.73 4.23
CA ALA A 176 -12.47 0.71 4.06
C ALA A 176 -13.39 1.37 5.10
N GLU A 177 -14.54 0.75 5.40
CA GLU A 177 -15.49 1.23 6.41
C GLU A 177 -14.90 1.24 7.84
N ASN A 178 -13.90 0.40 8.11
CA ASN A 178 -13.22 0.28 9.40
C ASN A 178 -11.77 0.82 9.36
N SER A 179 -11.54 1.85 8.53
CA SER A 179 -10.20 2.40 8.28
C SER A 179 -10.09 3.89 8.52
N SER A 180 -8.90 4.44 8.28
CA SER A 180 -8.63 5.88 8.24
C SER A 180 -8.98 6.53 6.89
N MET A 181 -9.54 5.77 5.93
CA MET A 181 -9.90 6.28 4.61
C MET A 181 -10.81 7.51 4.70
N PRO A 182 -10.48 8.61 3.99
CA PRO A 182 -11.33 9.79 3.95
C PRO A 182 -12.75 9.45 3.45
N SER A 183 -13.77 10.13 3.98
CA SER A 183 -15.16 9.83 3.64
C SER A 183 -15.46 10.01 2.15
N GLU A 184 -14.82 10.97 1.49
CA GLU A 184 -14.97 11.21 0.04
C GLU A 184 -14.43 10.02 -0.77
N ASP A 185 -13.25 9.50 -0.39
CA ASP A 185 -12.63 8.35 -1.04
C ASP A 185 -13.44 7.07 -0.77
N LEU A 186 -13.99 6.90 0.45
CA LEU A 186 -14.87 5.79 0.79
C LEU A 186 -16.17 5.82 -0.04
N GLU A 187 -16.80 6.99 -0.17
CA GLU A 187 -18.00 7.16 -1.01
C GLU A 187 -17.70 6.86 -2.49
N GLU A 188 -16.53 7.27 -2.97
CA GLU A 188 -16.09 6.93 -4.33
C GLU A 188 -15.86 5.44 -4.51
N LEU A 189 -15.17 4.78 -3.59
CA LEU A 189 -14.95 3.34 -3.60
C LEU A 189 -16.28 2.57 -3.61
N GLN A 190 -17.20 2.94 -2.72
CA GLN A 190 -18.55 2.35 -2.64
C GLN A 190 -19.31 2.49 -3.96
N ARG A 191 -19.24 3.67 -4.59
CA ARG A 191 -19.86 3.91 -5.90
C ARG A 191 -19.23 3.04 -6.98
N CYS A 192 -17.91 2.98 -7.06
CA CYS A 192 -17.19 2.17 -8.05
C CYS A 192 -17.51 0.67 -7.91
N VAL A 193 -17.52 0.14 -6.69
CA VAL A 193 -17.88 -1.26 -6.42
C VAL A 193 -19.35 -1.53 -6.75
N HIS A 194 -20.25 -0.60 -6.43
CA HIS A 194 -21.66 -0.72 -6.78
C HIS A 194 -21.88 -0.80 -8.30
N ASP A 195 -21.27 0.12 -9.05
CA ASP A 195 -21.36 0.15 -10.52
C ASP A 195 -20.80 -1.16 -11.12
N LEU A 196 -19.68 -1.66 -10.59
CA LEU A 196 -19.09 -2.94 -11.00
C LEU A 196 -20.04 -4.12 -10.76
N TRP A 197 -20.68 -4.21 -9.59
CA TRP A 197 -21.60 -5.29 -9.28
C TRP A 197 -22.85 -5.28 -10.17
N LEU A 198 -23.36 -4.10 -10.53
CA LEU A 198 -24.46 -3.98 -11.50
C LEU A 198 -24.06 -4.54 -12.88
N ASP A 199 -22.85 -4.23 -13.33
CA ASP A 199 -22.31 -4.75 -14.58
C ASP A 199 -22.14 -6.27 -14.56
N MET A 200 -21.71 -6.84 -13.44
CA MET A 200 -21.58 -8.30 -13.24
C MET A 200 -22.95 -8.99 -13.33
N GLU A 201 -23.95 -8.49 -12.62
CA GLU A 201 -25.32 -9.03 -12.66
C GLU A 201 -25.96 -8.95 -14.05
N SER A 202 -25.56 -7.97 -14.86
CA SER A 202 -26.03 -7.84 -16.24
C SER A 202 -25.45 -8.91 -17.19
N LYS A 203 -24.24 -9.40 -16.90
CA LYS A 203 -23.51 -10.41 -17.70
C LYS A 203 -23.90 -11.85 -17.34
N GLU A 204 -24.47 -12.07 -16.16
CA GLU A 204 -24.98 -13.37 -15.71
C GLU A 204 -26.39 -13.70 -16.23
N ARG A 205 -27.08 -12.74 -16.88
CA ARG A 205 -28.43 -12.91 -17.48
C ARG A 205 -28.40 -13.24 -18.97
#